data_AF-A0A222SJM9-F1
#
_entry.id   AF-A0A222SJM9-F1
#
_cell.length_a   1.000
_cell.length_b   1.000
_cell.length_c   1.000
_cell.angle_alpha   90.00
_cell.angle_beta   90.00
_cell.angle_gamma   90.00
#
_symmetry.space_group_name_H-M   'P 1'
#
loop_
_entity.id
_entity.type
_entity.pdbx_description
1 polymer ?
#
loop_
_entity_poly.entity_id
_entity_poly.type
_entity_poly.pdbx_seq_one_letter_code
_entity_poly.pdbx_strand_id
1 'polypeptide(L)'
;MQIPGKISKAFSDELFSIINPGSVPVEEIKYDPEKAMKIVIHRMLAIAEVNELEYEITKILERLGTANSFIIKSYSIEELVIGVKHYLIAWSTMKDVMINLINICFDLGMDEKDVSFGVVTRNKKVKESNILDIFKKHEKAINVRHTDRQRNDATHRGKLLDDEINEFRKKHNSLYSRKYSLLNIDPITDEEFKKELGVLNTELVELAELKRKEYSEHFEKTLELNQDLVRVLAGVTANEILGNRI
;
A
#
# COMPACT_ATOMS: atom_id res chain seq x y z
N MET A 1 26.32 -4.44 -4.42
CA MET A 1 25.06 -3.94 -3.82
C MET A 1 24.07 -5.11 -3.88
N GLN A 2 23.84 -5.81 -2.77
CA GLN A 2 22.93 -6.96 -2.72
C GLN A 2 21.52 -6.45 -2.44
N ILE A 3 20.58 -6.74 -3.35
CA ILE A 3 19.16 -6.41 -3.19
C ILE A 3 18.58 -7.41 -2.17
N PRO A 4 18.03 -6.96 -1.03
CA PRO A 4 17.45 -7.84 -0.03
C PRO A 4 15.99 -8.16 -0.39
N GLY A 5 15.66 -9.45 -0.45
CA GLY A 5 14.31 -9.93 -0.68
C GLY A 5 14.30 -11.10 -1.67
N LYS A 6 13.68 -12.21 -1.29
CA LYS A 6 13.38 -13.28 -2.25
C LYS A 6 12.33 -12.73 -3.21
N ILE A 7 12.79 -12.25 -4.36
CA ILE A 7 11.94 -11.92 -5.48
C ILE A 7 10.99 -13.11 -5.73
N SER A 8 9.68 -12.84 -5.81
CA SER A 8 8.68 -13.83 -6.22
C SER A 8 9.17 -14.51 -7.50
N LYS A 9 9.17 -15.84 -7.57
CA LYS A 9 9.69 -16.57 -8.74
C LYS A 9 9.00 -16.14 -10.03
N ALA A 10 7.68 -15.96 -9.99
CA ALA A 10 6.90 -15.44 -11.12
C ALA A 10 7.39 -14.06 -11.58
N PHE A 11 7.76 -13.21 -10.63
CA PHE A 11 8.27 -11.87 -10.88
C PHE A 11 9.72 -11.86 -11.40
N SER A 12 10.58 -12.74 -10.88
CA SER A 12 11.94 -12.94 -11.40
C SER A 12 11.92 -13.45 -12.83
N ASP A 13 11.03 -14.39 -13.14
CA ASP A 13 10.88 -14.96 -14.48
C ASP A 13 10.36 -13.91 -15.49
N GLU A 14 9.51 -12.98 -15.04
CA GLU A 14 8.98 -11.86 -15.83
C GLU A 14 10.01 -10.71 -15.98
N LEU A 15 10.81 -10.41 -14.96
CA LEU A 15 11.98 -9.51 -15.05
C LEU A 15 13.04 -10.04 -16.03
N PHE A 16 13.31 -11.35 -15.99
CA PHE A 16 14.27 -11.98 -16.89
C PHE A 16 13.79 -11.97 -18.35
N SER A 17 12.49 -12.05 -18.60
CA SER A 17 11.94 -11.94 -19.96
C SER A 17 11.97 -10.50 -20.51
N ILE A 18 11.90 -9.49 -19.65
CA ILE A 18 12.06 -8.07 -19.99
C ILE A 18 13.53 -7.71 -20.27
N ILE A 19 14.47 -8.28 -19.51
CA ILE A 19 15.92 -8.01 -19.64
C ILE A 19 16.55 -8.81 -20.79
N ASN A 20 15.95 -9.95 -21.15
CA ASN A 20 16.47 -10.84 -22.18
C ASN A 20 15.44 -11.13 -23.29
N PRO A 21 14.92 -10.09 -24.00
CA PRO A 21 14.19 -10.35 -25.22
C PRO A 21 15.24 -10.87 -26.21
N GLY A 22 15.08 -12.11 -26.69
CA GLY A 22 16.03 -12.80 -27.57
C GLY A 22 16.26 -12.17 -28.95
N SER A 23 16.20 -10.84 -29.07
CA SER A 23 16.52 -10.04 -30.25
C SER A 23 16.45 -8.56 -29.91
N VAL A 24 17.46 -8.01 -29.21
CA VAL A 24 17.57 -6.56 -29.00
C VAL A 24 17.79 -5.85 -30.34
N PRO A 25 16.97 -4.88 -30.78
CA PRO A 25 17.29 -3.94 -31.82
C PRO A 25 18.12 -2.82 -31.20
N VAL A 26 19.39 -3.15 -31.21
CA VAL A 26 20.63 -2.41 -31.41
C VAL A 26 20.57 -0.87 -31.63
N GLU A 27 19.48 -0.22 -32.07
CA GLU A 27 19.55 1.17 -32.56
C GLU A 27 19.59 2.23 -31.44
N GLU A 28 18.71 2.24 -30.43
CA GLU A 28 18.78 3.26 -29.36
C GLU A 28 19.95 3.03 -28.38
N ILE A 29 20.26 1.76 -28.05
CA ILE A 29 21.44 1.41 -27.24
C ILE A 29 22.75 1.78 -27.97
N LYS A 30 22.77 1.80 -29.31
CA LYS A 30 23.93 2.28 -30.08
C LYS A 30 24.15 3.78 -29.94
N TYR A 31 23.09 4.58 -29.79
CA TYR A 31 23.19 6.04 -29.82
C TYR A 31 23.39 6.66 -28.44
N ASP A 32 22.79 6.09 -27.37
CA ASP A 32 22.96 6.58 -25.99
C ASP A 32 22.80 5.44 -24.95
N PRO A 33 23.83 4.59 -24.76
CA PRO A 33 23.78 3.47 -23.83
C PRO A 33 23.64 3.91 -22.36
N GLU A 34 24.11 5.10 -22.01
CA GLU A 34 23.99 5.63 -20.64
C GLU A 34 22.54 5.97 -20.31
N LYS A 35 21.83 6.64 -21.24
CA LYS A 35 20.40 6.93 -21.07
C LYS A 35 19.57 5.65 -21.00
N ALA A 36 19.82 4.68 -21.88
CA ALA A 36 19.12 3.41 -21.87
C ALA A 36 19.33 2.65 -20.54
N MET A 37 20.57 2.59 -20.06
CA MET A 37 20.89 1.95 -18.78
C MET A 37 20.22 2.67 -17.59
N LYS A 38 20.20 4.01 -17.60
CA LYS A 38 19.54 4.80 -16.56
C LYS A 38 18.04 4.52 -16.47
N ILE A 39 17.36 4.39 -17.61
CA ILE A 39 15.93 4.05 -17.67
C ILE A 39 15.68 2.66 -17.07
N VAL A 40 16.48 1.67 -17.47
CA VAL A 40 16.38 0.30 -16.93
C VAL A 40 16.60 0.27 -15.42
N ILE A 41 17.64 0.97 -14.93
CA ILE A 41 17.93 1.07 -13.50
C ILE A 41 16.75 1.70 -12.74
N HIS A 42 16.19 2.81 -13.22
CA HIS A 42 15.04 3.45 -12.57
C HIS A 42 13.81 2.53 -12.52
N ARG A 43 13.52 1.79 -13.59
CA ARG A 43 12.44 0.79 -13.62
C ARG A 43 12.67 -0.31 -12.58
N MET A 44 13.90 -0.84 -12.50
CA MET A 44 14.27 -1.86 -11.51
C MET A 44 14.17 -1.35 -10.07
N LEU A 45 14.55 -0.09 -9.82
CA LEU A 45 14.46 0.53 -8.50
C LEU A 45 13.01 0.69 -8.04
N ALA A 46 12.14 1.25 -8.88
CA ALA A 46 10.71 1.39 -8.56
C ALA A 46 10.05 0.02 -8.30
N ILE A 47 10.42 -0.99 -9.08
CA ILE A 47 10.02 -2.38 -8.87
C ILE A 47 10.48 -2.92 -7.51
N ALA A 48 11.74 -2.70 -7.15
CA ALA A 48 12.29 -3.17 -5.87
C ALA A 48 11.56 -2.50 -4.70
N GLU A 49 11.27 -1.20 -4.81
CA GLU A 49 10.52 -0.45 -3.81
C GLU A 49 9.09 -0.97 -3.64
N VAL A 50 8.38 -1.32 -4.72
CA VAL A 50 7.06 -1.96 -4.64
C VAL A 50 7.14 -3.30 -3.89
N ASN A 51 8.16 -4.12 -4.15
CA ASN A 51 8.35 -5.40 -3.44
C ASN A 51 8.64 -5.20 -1.95
N GLU A 52 9.45 -4.20 -1.59
CA GLU A 52 9.72 -3.86 -0.19
C GLU A 52 8.45 -3.40 0.54
N LEU A 53 7.63 -2.57 -0.11
CA LEU A 53 6.34 -2.12 0.41
C LEU A 53 5.33 -3.27 0.53
N GLU A 54 5.33 -4.22 -0.40
CA GLU A 54 4.49 -5.43 -0.29
C GLU A 54 4.85 -6.27 0.92
N TYR A 55 6.16 -6.46 1.15
CA TYR A 55 6.65 -7.15 2.34
C TYR A 55 6.26 -6.40 3.62
N GLU A 56 6.42 -5.07 3.64
CA GLU A 56 6.06 -4.23 4.78
C GLU A 56 4.56 -4.32 5.10
N ILE A 57 3.70 -4.16 4.09
CA ILE A 57 2.23 -4.27 4.25
C ILE A 57 1.86 -5.65 4.79
N THR A 58 2.46 -6.72 4.26
CA THR A 58 2.23 -8.08 4.76
C THR A 58 2.57 -8.20 6.24
N LYS A 59 3.71 -7.64 6.67
CA LYS A 59 4.12 -7.62 8.08
C LYS A 59 3.18 -6.79 8.95
N ILE A 60 2.65 -5.67 8.44
CA ILE A 60 1.65 -4.87 9.15
C ILE A 60 0.35 -5.67 9.33
N LEU A 61 -0.13 -6.35 8.29
CA LEU A 61 -1.35 -7.16 8.35
C LEU A 61 -1.20 -8.37 9.29
N GLU A 62 -0.04 -9.06 9.27
CA GLU A 62 0.30 -10.10 10.25
C GLU A 62 0.25 -9.57 11.69
N ARG A 63 0.76 -8.34 11.90
CA ARG A 63 0.73 -7.64 13.19
C ARG A 63 -0.62 -7.08 13.56
N LEU A 64 -1.57 -6.92 12.66
CA LEU A 64 -2.96 -6.61 13.01
C LEU A 64 -3.74 -7.87 13.43
N GLY A 65 -3.21 -9.05 13.06
CA GLY A 65 -3.91 -10.32 13.19
C GLY A 65 -3.40 -11.33 14.20
N THR A 66 -2.25 -11.09 14.81
CA THR A 66 -1.64 -12.02 15.76
C THR A 66 -2.19 -11.79 17.17
N ALA A 67 -3.51 -11.94 17.32
CA ALA A 67 -4.16 -12.20 18.61
C ALA A 67 -4.12 -13.69 19.01
N ASN A 68 -3.67 -14.59 18.12
CA ASN A 68 -3.71 -16.04 18.32
C ASN A 68 -2.32 -16.68 18.45
N SER A 69 -1.87 -16.88 19.70
CA SER A 69 -1.48 -18.21 20.23
C SER A 69 -0.97 -18.07 21.67
N PHE A 70 -1.78 -18.57 22.62
CA PHE A 70 -1.47 -18.82 24.05
C PHE A 70 -1.06 -17.67 24.98
N ILE A 71 -0.67 -16.51 24.45
CA ILE A 71 -0.44 -15.30 25.23
C ILE A 71 -1.30 -14.23 24.58
N ILE A 72 -2.39 -13.82 25.24
CA ILE A 72 -3.10 -12.60 24.89
C ILE A 72 -2.10 -11.48 25.08
N LYS A 73 -1.33 -11.15 24.04
CA LYS A 73 -0.73 -9.82 23.94
C LYS A 73 -1.94 -8.92 23.78
N SER A 74 -2.31 -8.27 24.88
CA SER A 74 -3.31 -7.22 24.87
C SER A 74 -2.87 -6.22 23.80
N TYR A 75 -3.56 -6.21 22.66
CA TYR A 75 -3.46 -5.07 21.77
C TYR A 75 -3.88 -3.86 22.57
N SER A 76 -3.04 -2.86 22.64
CA SER A 76 -3.50 -1.53 22.99
C SER A 76 -4.25 -0.95 21.79
N ILE A 77 -5.22 -0.07 22.06
CA ILE A 77 -5.89 0.68 21.00
C ILE A 77 -4.88 1.51 20.19
N GLU A 78 -3.79 1.95 20.80
CA GLU A 78 -2.69 2.67 20.16
C GLU A 78 -1.93 1.81 19.17
N GLU A 79 -1.66 0.53 19.48
CA GLU A 79 -1.03 -0.39 18.54
C GLU A 79 -1.92 -0.64 17.31
N LEU A 80 -3.24 -0.81 17.51
CA LEU A 80 -4.19 -0.91 16.41
C LEU A 80 -4.15 0.37 15.54
N VAL A 81 -4.24 1.54 16.16
CA VAL A 81 -4.17 2.84 15.48
C VAL A 81 -2.86 3.00 14.69
N ILE A 82 -1.72 2.60 15.25
CA ILE A 82 -0.43 2.67 14.57
C ILE A 82 -0.40 1.71 13.39
N GLY A 83 -0.88 0.47 13.55
CA GLY A 83 -0.93 -0.53 12.48
C GLY A 83 -1.77 -0.05 11.29
N VAL A 84 -2.95 0.51 11.54
CA VAL A 84 -3.81 1.08 10.49
C VAL A 84 -3.12 2.26 9.79
N LYS A 85 -2.48 3.17 10.53
CA LYS A 85 -1.74 4.29 9.92
C LYS A 85 -0.60 3.82 9.03
N HIS A 86 0.22 2.87 9.50
CA HIS A 86 1.33 2.35 8.72
C HIS A 86 0.83 1.67 7.44
N TYR A 87 -0.26 0.91 7.53
CA TYR A 87 -0.88 0.31 6.35
C TYR A 87 -1.26 1.37 5.31
N LEU A 88 -1.98 2.41 5.73
CA LEU A 88 -2.44 3.49 4.84
C LEU A 88 -1.27 4.23 4.18
N ILE A 89 -0.20 4.47 4.94
CA ILE A 89 1.02 5.13 4.43
C ILE A 89 1.70 4.22 3.41
N ALA A 90 2.01 2.97 3.77
CA ALA A 90 2.72 2.04 2.90
C ALA A 90 1.94 1.77 1.60
N TRP A 91 0.63 1.55 1.68
CA TRP A 91 -0.23 1.41 0.50
C TRP A 91 -0.22 2.66 -0.38
N SER A 92 -0.33 3.84 0.22
CA SER A 92 -0.31 5.11 -0.54
C SER A 92 1.03 5.31 -1.25
N THR A 93 2.14 5.00 -0.57
CA THR A 93 3.47 5.05 -1.18
C THR A 93 3.58 4.06 -2.33
N MET A 94 3.08 2.83 -2.17
CA MET A 94 3.08 1.82 -3.24
C MET A 94 2.31 2.32 -4.47
N LYS A 95 1.15 2.96 -4.25
CA LYS A 95 0.38 3.61 -5.32
C LYS A 95 1.20 4.68 -6.03
N ASP A 96 1.87 5.57 -5.28
CA ASP A 96 2.68 6.66 -5.85
C ASP A 96 3.85 6.11 -6.67
N VAL A 97 4.56 5.09 -6.17
CA VAL A 97 5.66 4.41 -6.88
C VAL A 97 5.15 3.74 -8.17
N MET A 98 4.00 3.07 -8.14
CA MET A 98 3.40 2.47 -9.34
C MET A 98 3.03 3.53 -10.38
N ILE A 99 2.51 4.68 -9.96
CA ILE A 99 2.22 5.80 -10.87
C ILE A 99 3.51 6.36 -11.48
N ASN A 100 4.58 6.48 -10.70
CA ASN A 100 5.88 6.90 -11.21
C ASN A 100 6.50 5.86 -12.16
N LEU A 101 6.30 4.56 -11.91
CA LEU A 101 6.71 3.51 -12.84
C LEU A 101 6.00 3.66 -14.20
N ILE A 102 4.71 4.00 -14.21
CA ILE A 102 3.99 4.32 -15.46
C ILE A 102 4.61 5.55 -16.14
N ASN A 103 4.92 6.61 -15.38
CA ASN A 103 5.59 7.80 -15.90
C ASN A 103 6.93 7.47 -16.60
N ILE A 104 7.74 6.61 -15.99
CA ILE A 104 9.05 6.17 -16.51
C ILE A 104 8.89 5.22 -17.71
N CYS A 105 7.95 4.28 -17.67
CA CYS A 105 7.74 3.31 -18.75
C CYS A 105 7.19 3.94 -20.02
N PHE A 106 6.36 4.97 -19.91
CA PHE A 106 5.82 5.67 -21.08
C PHE A 106 6.65 6.89 -21.51
N ASP A 107 7.74 7.20 -20.80
CA ASP A 107 8.54 8.41 -20.98
C ASP A 107 7.65 9.65 -21.14
N LEU A 108 6.91 9.96 -20.07
CA LEU A 108 5.95 11.07 -20.08
C LEU A 108 6.61 12.42 -19.75
N GLY A 109 7.87 12.41 -19.30
CA GLY A 109 8.66 13.61 -19.02
C GLY A 109 8.17 14.43 -17.83
N MET A 110 7.42 13.84 -16.90
CA MET A 110 6.95 14.52 -15.69
C MET A 110 7.97 14.38 -14.55
N ASP A 111 8.18 15.46 -13.80
CA ASP A 111 8.93 15.43 -12.55
C ASP A 111 8.16 14.61 -11.51
N GLU A 112 8.87 13.79 -10.73
CA GLU A 112 8.29 12.90 -9.72
C GLU A 112 7.33 13.60 -8.76
N LYS A 113 7.55 14.89 -8.47
CA LYS A 113 6.69 15.68 -7.57
C LYS A 113 5.35 16.07 -8.19
N ASP A 114 5.29 16.13 -9.51
CA ASP A 114 4.09 16.51 -10.28
C ASP A 114 3.32 15.27 -10.79
N VAL A 115 3.92 14.09 -10.65
CA VAL A 115 3.32 12.81 -11.02
C VAL A 115 2.15 12.52 -10.09
N SER A 116 0.94 12.52 -10.67
CA SER A 116 -0.27 12.08 -9.98
C SER A 116 -1.12 11.24 -10.92
N PHE A 117 -1.96 10.37 -10.32
CA PHE A 117 -2.83 9.45 -11.05
C PHE A 117 -3.66 10.17 -12.14
N GLY A 118 -4.28 11.29 -11.77
CA GLY A 118 -5.11 12.08 -12.70
C GLY A 118 -4.31 12.72 -13.84
N VAL A 119 -3.04 13.02 -13.65
CA VAL A 119 -2.19 13.55 -14.72
C VAL A 119 -1.75 12.43 -15.66
N VAL A 120 -1.25 11.31 -15.11
CA VAL A 120 -0.81 10.14 -15.89
C VAL A 120 -1.93 9.59 -16.77
N THR A 121 -3.12 9.41 -16.22
CA THR A 121 -4.29 8.86 -16.94
C THR A 121 -4.85 9.78 -18.03
N ARG A 122 -4.48 11.08 -18.02
CA ARG A 122 -4.86 12.02 -19.08
C ARG A 122 -3.92 11.99 -20.28
N ASN A 123 -2.71 11.46 -20.12
CA ASN A 123 -1.69 11.41 -21.16
C ASN A 123 -2.15 10.54 -22.34
N LYS A 124 -1.82 10.98 -23.57
CA LYS A 124 -2.21 10.29 -24.80
C LYS A 124 -1.64 8.87 -24.87
N LYS A 125 -0.35 8.66 -24.59
CA LYS A 125 0.29 7.34 -24.67
C LYS A 125 -0.34 6.35 -23.69
N VAL A 126 -0.69 6.83 -22.49
CA VAL A 126 -1.36 6.01 -21.47
C VAL A 126 -2.80 5.69 -21.87
N LYS A 127 -3.53 6.63 -22.47
CA LYS A 127 -4.89 6.42 -22.99
C LYS A 127 -4.96 5.41 -24.12
N GLU A 128 -3.93 5.37 -24.96
CA GLU A 128 -3.82 4.42 -26.07
C GLU A 128 -3.41 3.01 -25.60
N SER A 129 -3.05 2.86 -24.32
CA SER A 129 -2.72 1.59 -23.68
C SER A 129 -3.91 0.99 -22.92
N ASN A 130 -3.74 -0.26 -22.44
CA ASN A 130 -4.73 -0.95 -21.62
C ASN A 130 -4.77 -0.49 -20.14
N ILE A 131 -3.93 0.47 -19.74
CA ILE A 131 -3.81 0.91 -18.33
C ILE A 131 -5.14 1.44 -17.78
N LEU A 132 -5.89 2.22 -18.57
CA LEU A 132 -7.17 2.76 -18.10
C LEU A 132 -8.20 1.68 -17.82
N ASP A 133 -8.24 0.64 -18.64
CA ASP A 133 -9.19 -0.44 -18.49
C ASP A 133 -8.81 -1.35 -17.31
N ILE A 134 -7.51 -1.53 -17.06
CA ILE A 134 -7.01 -2.16 -15.83
C ILE A 134 -7.45 -1.37 -14.60
N PHE A 135 -7.30 -0.05 -14.59
CA PHE A 135 -7.75 0.77 -13.47
C PHE A 135 -9.27 0.72 -13.27
N LYS A 136 -10.06 0.70 -14.35
CA LYS A 136 -11.52 0.54 -14.25
C LYS A 136 -11.90 -0.84 -13.71
N LYS A 137 -11.24 -1.91 -14.17
CA LYS A 137 -11.46 -3.29 -13.68
C LYS A 137 -11.22 -3.37 -12.17
N HIS A 138 -10.19 -2.66 -11.70
CA HIS A 138 -9.75 -2.66 -10.31
C HIS A 138 -10.16 -1.40 -9.53
N GLU A 139 -11.21 -0.69 -9.96
CA GLU A 139 -11.61 0.59 -9.36
C GLU A 139 -11.82 0.48 -7.84
N LYS A 140 -12.35 -0.65 -7.37
CA LYS A 140 -12.55 -0.94 -5.93
C LYS A 140 -11.25 -1.03 -5.13
N ALA A 141 -10.14 -1.42 -5.75
CA ALA A 141 -8.81 -1.48 -5.13
C ALA A 141 -8.16 -0.09 -5.05
N ILE A 142 -8.60 0.84 -5.91
CA ILE A 142 -8.04 2.19 -6.01
C ILE A 142 -8.85 3.17 -5.15
N ASN A 143 -10.18 3.00 -5.15
CA ASN A 143 -11.14 3.83 -4.44
C ASN A 143 -11.57 3.18 -3.13
N VAL A 144 -10.65 3.05 -2.18
CA VAL A 144 -11.06 2.86 -0.79
C VAL A 144 -11.61 4.17 -0.28
N ARG A 145 -12.81 4.14 0.29
CA ARG A 145 -13.41 5.34 0.86
C ARG A 145 -12.44 5.93 1.88
N HIS A 146 -12.18 7.22 1.72
CA HIS A 146 -11.39 8.04 2.63
C HIS A 146 -9.87 7.79 2.62
N THR A 147 -9.26 6.87 1.87
CA THR A 147 -7.80 6.60 1.99
C THR A 147 -6.90 7.79 1.66
N ASP A 148 -7.15 8.54 0.59
CA ASP A 148 -6.31 9.72 0.26
C ASP A 148 -6.44 10.84 1.31
N ARG A 149 -7.65 11.04 1.85
CA ARG A 149 -7.90 12.00 2.94
C ARG A 149 -7.35 11.48 4.26
N GLN A 150 -7.47 10.18 4.52
CA GLN A 150 -6.96 9.48 5.69
C GLN A 150 -5.44 9.45 5.71
N ARG A 151 -4.76 9.31 4.56
CA ARG A 151 -3.29 9.49 4.45
C ARG A 151 -2.93 10.89 4.90
N ASN A 152 -3.51 11.93 4.31
CA ASN A 152 -3.17 13.30 4.66
C ASN A 152 -3.47 13.61 6.14
N ASP A 153 -4.61 13.15 6.67
CA ASP A 153 -4.95 13.34 8.08
C ASP A 153 -4.07 12.47 9.01
N ALA A 154 -3.67 11.26 8.60
CA ALA A 154 -2.79 10.39 9.36
C ALA A 154 -1.35 10.93 9.40
N THR A 155 -0.81 11.32 8.24
CA THR A 155 0.56 11.81 8.07
C THR A 155 0.73 13.22 8.64
N HIS A 156 -0.20 14.15 8.40
CA HIS A 156 -0.04 15.55 8.81
C HIS A 156 -0.73 15.93 10.11
N ARG A 157 -1.84 15.26 10.47
CA ARG A 157 -2.64 15.61 11.66
C ARG A 157 -2.60 14.53 12.74
N GLY A 158 -1.98 13.39 12.47
CA GLY A 158 -1.99 12.23 13.37
C GLY A 158 -3.39 11.67 13.64
N LYS A 159 -4.39 12.01 12.82
CA LYS A 159 -5.79 11.58 13.01
C LYS A 159 -6.14 10.45 12.05
N LEU A 160 -6.80 9.42 12.57
CA LEU A 160 -7.46 8.41 11.75
C LEU A 160 -8.93 8.81 11.59
N LEU A 161 -9.39 8.88 10.34
CA LEU A 161 -10.81 8.98 10.02
C LEU A 161 -11.39 7.56 9.92
N ASP A 162 -11.33 6.82 11.02
CA ASP A 162 -11.94 5.50 11.14
C ASP A 162 -12.97 5.55 12.27
N ASP A 163 -14.25 5.52 11.92
CA ASP A 163 -15.34 5.74 12.86
C ASP A 163 -15.42 4.64 13.91
N GLU A 164 -15.11 3.39 13.54
CA GLU A 164 -15.15 2.23 14.43
C GLU A 164 -14.03 2.32 15.49
N ILE A 165 -12.80 2.65 15.06
CA ILE A 165 -11.67 2.91 15.97
C ILE A 165 -11.94 4.12 16.87
N ASN A 166 -12.51 5.18 16.32
CA ASN A 166 -12.83 6.39 17.09
C ASN A 166 -13.95 6.16 18.10
N GLU A 167 -14.96 5.35 17.78
CA GLU A 167 -16.02 4.95 18.69
C GLU A 167 -15.45 4.09 19.83
N PHE A 168 -14.64 3.09 19.50
CA PHE A 168 -13.96 2.27 20.50
C PHE A 168 -13.09 3.12 21.44
N ARG A 169 -12.33 4.08 20.90
CA ARG A 169 -11.53 5.03 21.70
C ARG A 169 -12.39 5.86 22.66
N LYS A 170 -13.57 6.30 22.23
CA LYS A 170 -14.52 7.03 23.09
C LYS A 170 -15.03 6.14 24.22
N LYS A 171 -15.42 4.89 23.93
CA LYS A 171 -15.87 3.93 24.95
C LYS A 171 -14.77 3.67 25.98
N HIS A 172 -13.55 3.39 25.50
CA HIS A 172 -12.37 3.20 26.34
C HIS A 172 -12.09 4.41 27.24
N ASN A 173 -12.02 5.61 26.67
CA ASN A 173 -11.77 6.83 27.45
C ASN A 173 -12.90 7.13 28.45
N SER A 174 -14.15 6.82 28.10
CA SER A 174 -15.30 6.97 28.99
C SER A 174 -15.18 6.05 30.21
N LEU A 175 -14.81 4.78 30.02
CA LEU A 175 -14.60 3.84 31.11
C LEU A 175 -13.49 4.30 32.06
N TYR A 176 -12.33 4.69 31.52
CA TYR A 176 -11.22 5.18 32.34
C TYR A 176 -11.56 6.50 33.05
N SER A 177 -12.32 7.39 32.40
CA SER A 177 -12.81 8.61 33.04
C SER A 177 -13.75 8.29 34.21
N ARG A 178 -14.71 7.37 34.04
CA ARG A 178 -15.59 6.91 35.12
C ARG A 178 -14.81 6.31 36.30
N LYS A 179 -13.67 5.66 36.04
CA LYS A 179 -12.87 5.03 37.10
C LYS A 179 -11.90 5.98 37.80
N TYR A 180 -11.19 6.81 37.03
CA TYR A 180 -10.02 7.54 37.51
C TYR A 180 -10.15 9.07 37.43
N SER A 181 -11.22 9.61 36.86
CA SER A 181 -11.40 11.06 36.80
C SER A 181 -11.59 11.66 38.18
N LEU A 182 -10.79 12.68 38.48
CA LEU A 182 -10.92 13.49 39.70
C LEU A 182 -12.25 14.26 39.77
N LEU A 183 -12.92 14.42 38.63
CA LEU A 183 -14.20 15.11 38.51
C LEU A 183 -15.40 14.15 38.61
N ASN A 184 -15.17 12.83 38.69
CA ASN A 184 -16.26 11.89 38.87
C ASN A 184 -16.61 11.76 40.36
N ILE A 185 -17.80 12.24 40.72
CA ILE A 185 -18.30 12.26 42.10
C ILE A 185 -18.63 10.85 42.60
N ASP A 186 -18.94 9.93 41.69
CA ASP A 186 -19.23 8.52 41.99
C ASP A 186 -18.41 7.59 41.09
N PRO A 187 -17.15 7.29 41.47
CA PRO A 187 -16.29 6.38 40.73
C PRO A 187 -16.85 4.96 40.75
N ILE A 188 -16.81 4.30 39.60
CA ILE A 188 -17.22 2.89 39.50
C ILE A 188 -16.33 1.99 40.33
N THR A 189 -16.89 0.87 40.80
CA THR A 189 -16.16 -0.10 41.63
C THR A 189 -15.05 -0.79 40.82
N ASP A 190 -14.06 -1.39 41.51
CA ASP A 190 -13.00 -2.16 40.84
C ASP A 190 -13.54 -3.37 40.08
N GLU A 191 -14.59 -4.01 40.60
CA GLU A 191 -15.22 -5.19 40.01
C GLU A 191 -15.97 -4.82 38.72
N GLU A 192 -16.75 -3.74 38.74
CA GLU A 192 -17.40 -3.20 37.55
C GLU A 192 -16.39 -2.78 36.49
N PHE A 193 -15.32 -2.06 36.88
CA PHE A 193 -14.27 -1.66 35.96
C PHE A 193 -13.59 -2.85 35.30
N LYS A 194 -13.22 -3.89 36.06
CA LYS A 194 -12.62 -5.12 35.51
C LYS A 194 -13.55 -5.83 34.53
N LYS A 195 -14.84 -5.89 34.85
CA LYS A 195 -15.85 -6.50 33.99
C LYS A 195 -16.02 -5.73 32.67
N GLU A 196 -16.22 -4.42 32.74
CA GLU A 196 -16.36 -3.56 31.56
C GLU A 196 -15.07 -3.53 30.72
N LEU A 197 -13.90 -3.51 31.35
CA LEU A 197 -12.61 -3.59 30.65
C LEU A 197 -12.43 -4.93 29.94
N GLY A 198 -12.90 -6.02 30.54
CA GLY A 198 -12.93 -7.34 29.89
C GLY A 198 -13.73 -7.33 28.59
N VAL A 199 -14.91 -6.70 28.60
CA VAL A 199 -15.75 -6.52 27.39
C VAL A 199 -15.03 -5.69 26.34
N LEU A 200 -14.43 -4.55 26.72
CA LEU A 200 -13.68 -3.70 25.79
C LEU A 200 -12.46 -4.42 25.20
N ASN A 201 -11.79 -5.28 25.96
CA ASN A 201 -10.68 -6.07 25.43
C ASN A 201 -11.15 -7.07 24.36
N THR A 202 -12.31 -7.70 24.55
CA THR A 202 -12.93 -8.55 23.51
C THR A 202 -13.31 -7.74 22.28
N GLU A 203 -13.98 -6.60 22.46
CA GLU A 203 -14.32 -5.69 21.35
C GLU A 203 -13.08 -5.22 20.58
N LEU A 204 -11.95 -4.96 21.27
CA LEU A 204 -10.71 -4.55 20.62
C LEU A 204 -10.09 -5.65 19.76
N VAL A 205 -10.14 -6.91 20.23
CA VAL A 205 -9.67 -8.06 19.45
C VAL A 205 -10.53 -8.24 18.20
N GLU A 206 -11.85 -8.18 18.36
CA GLU A 206 -12.80 -8.28 17.24
C GLU A 206 -12.58 -7.14 16.22
N LEU A 207 -12.37 -5.91 16.70
CA LEU A 207 -12.09 -4.76 15.85
C LEU A 207 -10.75 -4.91 15.12
N ALA A 208 -9.71 -5.42 15.78
CA ALA A 208 -8.43 -5.68 15.14
C ALA A 208 -8.53 -6.75 14.04
N GLU A 209 -9.27 -7.83 14.30
CA GLU A 209 -9.53 -8.88 13.30
C GLU A 209 -10.36 -8.36 12.12
N LEU A 210 -11.38 -7.54 12.38
CA LEU A 210 -12.17 -6.87 11.36
C LEU A 210 -11.28 -6.01 10.46
N LYS A 211 -10.46 -5.14 11.06
CA LYS A 211 -9.55 -4.25 10.31
C LYS A 211 -8.50 -5.01 9.53
N ARG A 212 -7.93 -6.07 10.11
CA ARG A 212 -7.04 -6.96 9.36
C ARG A 212 -7.72 -7.52 8.13
N LYS A 213 -8.93 -8.07 8.28
CA LYS A 213 -9.67 -8.68 7.17
C LYS A 213 -9.96 -7.65 6.07
N GLU A 214 -10.46 -6.48 6.44
CA GLU A 214 -10.73 -5.37 5.53
C GLU A 214 -9.48 -4.99 4.71
N TYR A 215 -8.36 -4.80 5.39
CA TYR A 215 -7.11 -4.39 4.74
C TYR A 215 -6.41 -5.53 4.00
N SER A 216 -6.56 -6.78 4.40
CA SER A 216 -6.10 -7.94 3.64
C SER A 216 -6.86 -8.07 2.32
N GLU A 217 -8.19 -8.03 2.34
CA GLU A 217 -9.00 -8.10 1.12
C GLU A 217 -8.73 -6.93 0.16
N HIS A 218 -8.48 -5.75 0.72
CA HIS A 218 -8.08 -4.59 -0.08
C HIS A 218 -6.66 -4.76 -0.67
N PHE A 219 -5.72 -5.28 0.11
CA PHE A 219 -4.35 -5.48 -0.35
C PHE A 219 -4.26 -6.56 -1.42
N GLU A 220 -4.99 -7.67 -1.29
CA GLU A 220 -5.08 -8.71 -2.32
C GLU A 220 -5.50 -8.15 -3.68
N LYS A 221 -6.54 -7.31 -3.70
CA LYS A 221 -6.98 -6.63 -4.94
C LYS A 221 -5.94 -5.63 -5.47
N THR A 222 -5.19 -4.98 -4.57
CA THR A 222 -4.09 -4.09 -4.95
C THR A 222 -2.96 -4.89 -5.63
N LEU A 223 -2.66 -6.10 -5.14
CA LEU A 223 -1.66 -6.98 -5.75
C LEU A 223 -2.11 -7.43 -7.15
N GLU A 224 -3.39 -7.79 -7.32
CA GLU A 224 -3.94 -8.12 -8.64
C GLU A 224 -3.83 -6.94 -9.63
N LEU A 225 -4.14 -5.72 -9.18
CA LEU A 225 -3.94 -4.50 -9.95
C LEU A 225 -2.47 -4.32 -10.34
N ASN A 226 -1.55 -4.43 -9.38
CA ASN A 226 -0.12 -4.24 -9.63
C ASN A 226 0.43 -5.28 -10.62
N GLN A 227 0.00 -6.53 -10.52
CA GLN A 227 0.37 -7.59 -11.48
C GLN A 227 -0.13 -7.27 -12.90
N ASP A 228 -1.39 -6.86 -13.04
CA ASP A 228 -1.95 -6.49 -14.34
C ASP A 228 -1.22 -5.27 -14.94
N LEU A 229 -0.87 -4.28 -14.12
CA LEU A 229 -0.09 -3.11 -14.54
C LEU A 229 1.32 -3.50 -14.98
N VAL A 230 2.05 -4.26 -14.15
CA VAL A 230 3.43 -4.68 -14.45
C VAL A 230 3.49 -5.43 -15.78
N ARG A 231 2.53 -6.30 -16.08
CA ARG A 231 2.45 -6.98 -17.39
C ARG A 231 2.37 -6.02 -18.57
N VAL A 232 1.54 -4.98 -18.46
CA VAL A 232 1.44 -3.97 -19.52
C VAL A 232 2.73 -3.16 -19.63
N LEU A 233 3.30 -2.75 -18.49
CA LEU A 233 4.53 -1.96 -18.43
C LEU A 233 5.75 -2.74 -18.93
N ALA A 234 5.78 -4.05 -18.69
CA ALA A 234 6.74 -4.98 -19.26
C ALA A 234 6.63 -5.01 -20.79
N GLY A 235 5.42 -5.11 -21.33
CA GLY A 235 5.18 -5.07 -22.77
C GLY A 235 5.58 -3.74 -23.42
N VAL A 236 5.27 -2.61 -22.76
CA VAL A 236 5.69 -1.26 -23.22
C VAL A 236 7.21 -1.16 -23.23
N THR A 237 7.86 -1.58 -22.15
CA THR A 237 9.33 -1.59 -22.01
C THR A 237 9.97 -2.48 -23.06
N ALA A 238 9.43 -3.67 -23.28
CA ALA A 238 9.92 -4.59 -24.30
C ALA A 238 9.78 -3.98 -25.69
N ASN A 239 8.64 -3.37 -26.05
CA ASN A 239 8.46 -2.73 -27.36
C ASN A 239 9.40 -1.54 -27.58
N GLU A 240 9.62 -0.72 -26.57
CA GLU A 240 10.56 0.41 -26.61
C GLU A 240 11.99 -0.09 -26.84
N ILE A 241 12.46 -1.06 -26.04
CA ILE A 241 13.77 -1.70 -26.24
C ILE A 241 13.84 -2.37 -27.62
N LEU A 242 12.73 -2.98 -28.04
CA LEU A 242 12.57 -3.65 -29.33
C LEU A 242 12.38 -2.68 -30.52
N GLY A 243 12.52 -1.36 -30.34
CA GLY A 243 12.40 -0.38 -31.43
C GLY A 243 11.06 -0.46 -32.17
N ASN A 244 10.10 -1.19 -31.61
CA ASN A 244 8.77 -1.38 -32.16
C ASN A 244 7.98 -0.14 -31.74
N ARG A 245 7.69 0.73 -32.69
CA ARG A 245 6.81 1.89 -32.42
C ARG A 245 5.46 1.37 -31.91
N ILE A 246 5.12 1.77 -30.68
CA ILE A 246 3.78 1.64 -30.08
C ILE A 246 2.86 2.68 -30.71
#